data_AF-A0A2I0T2B6-F1
#
_entry.id   AF-A0A2I0T2B6-F1
#
_cell.length_a   1.000
_cell.length_b   1.000
_cell.length_c   1.000
_cell.angle_alpha   90.00
_cell.angle_beta   90.00
_cell.angle_gamma   90.00
#
_symmetry.space_group_name_H-M   'P 1'
#
loop_
_entity.id
_entity.type
_entity.pdbx_description
1 polymer ?
#
loop_
_entity_poly.entity_id
_entity_poly.type
_entity_poly.pdbx_seq_one_letter_code
_entity_poly.pdbx_strand_id
1 'polypeptide(L)'
;MKVLSVRKPLLYSFQTSLPKLPVPSVEATITRYLESVRPLMDDERYGKMEALAKEFKEKTAPRLQKYLILKSWWTTNYVSTLSFSSAGGGGDHRHVSPPYGHRGRYTTVVPPFSSTSNGDPNPSPRVPWAEARARFFSHGKNKASLDAIERAAFFLTLDEEEHGYVPGQEGCMDAYAKSLLHGRCYDRWFDKSFTLVVYKNGKLGGNAEHSWADAPIIGHLWELGGEWGEKE
;
A
#
# COMPACT_ATOMS: atom_id res chain seq x y z
N MET A 1 1.52 50.59 -7.33
CA MET A 1 1.60 49.37 -8.17
C MET A 1 1.78 48.17 -7.24
N LYS A 2 0.74 47.33 -7.07
CA LYS A 2 0.88 46.03 -6.38
C LYS A 2 1.37 45.02 -7.41
N VAL A 3 2.67 44.75 -7.39
CA VAL A 3 3.33 43.83 -8.31
C VAL A 3 3.01 42.40 -7.87
N LEU A 4 2.30 41.69 -8.74
CA LEU A 4 2.21 40.24 -8.92
C LEU A 4 2.23 39.37 -7.65
N SER A 5 1.04 39.03 -7.16
CA SER A 5 0.83 37.84 -6.35
C SER A 5 1.27 36.62 -7.16
N VAL A 6 2.40 36.03 -6.79
CA VAL A 6 2.84 34.74 -7.29
C VAL A 6 1.74 33.73 -6.96
N ARG A 7 1.05 33.22 -7.99
CA ARG A 7 0.06 32.17 -7.81
C ARG A 7 0.77 31.00 -7.13
N LYS A 8 0.30 30.60 -5.95
CA LYS A 8 0.75 29.36 -5.32
C LYS A 8 0.51 28.22 -6.32
N PRO A 9 1.52 27.38 -6.61
CA PRO A 9 1.34 26.25 -7.51
C PRO A 9 0.23 25.34 -6.97
N LEU A 10 -0.62 24.84 -7.87
CA LEU A 10 -1.65 23.86 -7.52
C LEU A 10 -0.98 22.51 -7.23
N LEU A 11 -1.62 21.66 -6.41
CA LEU A 11 -1.10 20.36 -5.97
C LEU A 11 -0.53 19.50 -7.13
N TYR A 12 -1.12 19.59 -8.32
CA TYR A 12 -0.72 18.80 -9.49
C TYR A 12 0.00 19.62 -10.59
N SER A 13 0.37 20.88 -10.35
CA SER A 13 0.87 21.77 -11.41
C SER A 13 2.23 21.37 -12.00
N PHE A 14 3.01 20.55 -11.29
CA PHE A 14 4.31 20.06 -11.74
C PHE A 14 4.30 18.58 -12.14
N GLN A 15 3.17 17.87 -11.99
CA GLN A 15 3.08 16.44 -12.29
C GLN A 15 3.44 16.14 -13.76
N THR A 16 3.08 17.04 -14.67
CA THR A 16 3.37 16.92 -16.10
C THR A 16 4.81 17.31 -16.47
N SER A 17 5.56 17.92 -15.55
CA SER A 17 6.93 18.39 -15.74
C SER A 17 7.96 17.47 -15.11
N LEU A 18 7.54 16.38 -14.47
CA LEU A 18 8.45 15.40 -13.87
C LEU A 18 9.26 14.68 -14.97
N PRO A 19 10.59 14.54 -14.79
CA PRO A 19 11.41 13.84 -15.76
C PRO A 19 11.03 12.35 -15.81
N LYS A 20 11.06 11.77 -17.02
CA LYS A 20 10.86 10.33 -17.18
C LYS A 20 12.03 9.57 -16.55
N LEU A 21 11.72 8.49 -15.83
CA LEU A 21 12.74 7.63 -15.24
C LEU A 21 13.55 6.95 -16.37
N PRO A 22 14.88 7.11 -16.43
CA PRO A 22 15.68 6.49 -17.47
C PRO A 22 15.76 4.98 -17.26
N VAL A 23 15.67 4.22 -18.36
CA VAL A 23 15.92 2.77 -18.32
C VAL A 23 17.43 2.55 -18.23
N PRO A 24 17.96 1.93 -17.15
CA PRO A 24 19.39 1.68 -17.03
C PRO A 24 19.87 0.72 -18.12
N SER A 25 21.15 0.79 -18.49
CA SER A 25 21.72 -0.16 -19.44
C SER A 25 21.79 -1.56 -18.83
N VAL A 26 21.61 -2.57 -19.66
CA VAL A 26 21.73 -3.99 -19.26
C VAL A 26 23.08 -4.25 -18.59
N GLU A 27 24.15 -3.66 -19.11
CA GLU A 27 25.49 -3.78 -18.55
C GLU A 27 25.58 -3.21 -17.13
N ALA A 28 25.11 -1.98 -16.91
CA ALA A 28 25.13 -1.38 -15.59
C ALA A 28 24.27 -2.17 -14.58
N THR A 29 23.13 -2.71 -15.02
CA THR A 29 22.27 -3.55 -14.19
C THR A 29 22.95 -4.87 -13.83
N ILE A 30 23.61 -5.54 -14.78
CA ILE A 30 24.31 -6.81 -14.53
C ILE A 30 25.51 -6.60 -13.61
N THR A 31 26.30 -5.54 -13.80
CA THR A 31 27.43 -5.24 -12.91
C THR A 31 26.96 -5.06 -11.48
N ARG A 32 25.95 -4.21 -11.25
CA ARG A 32 25.39 -3.99 -9.90
C ARG A 32 24.76 -5.25 -9.31
N TYR A 33 24.14 -6.09 -10.15
CA TYR A 33 23.60 -7.37 -9.72
C TYR A 33 24.72 -8.29 -9.21
N LEU A 34 25.78 -8.49 -9.98
CA LEU A 34 26.92 -9.34 -9.61
C LEU A 34 27.63 -8.81 -8.34
N GLU A 35 27.80 -7.49 -8.23
CA GLU A 35 28.31 -6.86 -6.99
C GLU A 35 27.42 -7.15 -5.78
N SER A 36 26.09 -7.11 -5.95
CA SER A 36 25.14 -7.35 -4.84
C SER A 36 25.09 -8.81 -4.37
N VAL A 37 25.30 -9.77 -5.27
CA VAL A 37 25.25 -11.21 -4.93
C VAL A 37 26.61 -11.75 -4.48
N ARG A 38 27.71 -11.07 -4.81
CA ARG A 38 29.07 -11.49 -4.45
C ARG A 38 29.24 -11.84 -2.96
N PRO A 39 28.79 -11.01 -1.98
CA PRO A 39 28.97 -11.33 -0.56
C PRO A 39 28.08 -12.49 -0.07
N LEU A 40 27.12 -12.94 -0.88
CA LEU A 40 26.14 -13.99 -0.50
C LEU A 40 26.54 -15.38 -1.00
N MET A 41 27.61 -15.50 -1.79
CA MET A 41 27.97 -16.72 -2.51
C MET A 41 29.46 -17.01 -2.46
N ASP A 42 29.81 -18.30 -2.45
CA ASP A 42 31.18 -18.76 -2.67
C ASP A 42 31.61 -18.61 -4.14
N ASP A 43 32.90 -18.78 -4.39
CA ASP A 43 33.52 -18.51 -5.69
C ASP A 43 32.98 -19.41 -6.80
N GLU A 44 32.65 -20.67 -6.49
CA GLU A 44 32.09 -21.60 -7.46
C GLU A 44 30.69 -21.19 -7.91
N ARG A 45 29.80 -20.84 -6.95
CA ARG A 45 28.45 -20.37 -7.28
C ARG A 45 28.48 -19.00 -7.95
N TYR A 46 29.39 -18.13 -7.54
CA TYR A 46 29.59 -16.84 -8.17
C TYR A 46 30.01 -16.99 -9.64
N GLY A 47 30.98 -17.87 -9.94
CA GLY A 47 31.41 -18.13 -11.31
C GLY A 47 30.28 -18.66 -12.21
N LYS A 48 29.41 -19.53 -11.67
CA LYS A 48 28.19 -19.98 -12.38
C LYS A 48 27.23 -18.81 -12.64
N MET A 49 27.03 -17.94 -11.65
CA MET A 49 26.14 -16.78 -11.79
C MET A 49 26.67 -15.77 -12.81
N GLU A 50 27.98 -15.52 -12.82
CA GLU A 50 28.64 -14.66 -13.80
C GLU A 50 28.47 -15.19 -15.23
N ALA A 51 28.64 -16.50 -15.43
CA ALA A 51 28.41 -17.14 -16.72
C ALA A 51 26.96 -16.99 -17.20
N LEU A 52 25.98 -17.22 -16.32
CA LEU A 52 24.55 -17.04 -16.63
C LEU A 52 24.21 -15.57 -16.92
N ALA A 53 24.76 -14.63 -16.16
CA ALA A 53 24.55 -13.21 -16.38
C ALA A 53 25.12 -12.76 -17.73
N LYS A 54 26.29 -13.28 -18.12
CA LYS A 54 26.89 -13.04 -19.44
C LYS A 54 26.04 -13.62 -20.56
N GLU A 55 25.58 -14.86 -20.41
CA GLU A 55 24.68 -15.48 -21.39
C GLU A 55 23.37 -14.69 -21.56
N PHE A 56 22.79 -14.23 -20.45
CA PHE A 56 21.60 -13.39 -20.47
C PHE A 56 21.85 -12.06 -21.20
N LYS A 57 22.99 -11.40 -20.92
CA LYS A 57 23.43 -10.15 -21.58
C LYS A 57 23.46 -10.30 -23.10
N GLU A 58 23.97 -11.44 -23.58
CA GLU A 58 24.21 -11.68 -25.00
C GLU A 58 22.95 -12.15 -25.73
N LYS A 59 22.15 -13.05 -25.13
CA LYS A 59 21.03 -13.71 -25.82
C LYS A 59 19.69 -12.99 -25.62
N THR A 60 19.27 -12.82 -24.37
CA THR A 60 17.88 -12.48 -24.04
C THR A 60 17.70 -11.00 -23.76
N ALA A 61 18.65 -10.39 -23.07
CA ALA A 61 18.60 -9.00 -22.63
C ALA A 61 18.42 -7.98 -23.79
N PRO A 62 19.02 -8.13 -24.98
CA PRO A 62 18.84 -7.16 -26.07
C PRO A 62 17.39 -7.06 -26.55
N ARG A 63 16.65 -8.18 -26.57
CA ARG A 63 15.22 -8.20 -26.94
C ARG A 63 14.36 -7.56 -25.85
N LEU A 64 14.62 -7.90 -24.59
CA LEU A 64 13.88 -7.35 -23.44
C LEU A 64 14.15 -5.86 -23.24
N GLN A 65 15.40 -5.42 -23.41
CA GLN A 65 15.78 -4.01 -23.31
C GLN A 65 15.09 -3.16 -24.39
N LYS A 66 14.99 -3.67 -25.62
CA LYS A 66 14.22 -3.01 -26.69
C LYS A 66 12.75 -2.87 -26.31
N TYR A 67 12.14 -3.92 -25.76
CA TYR A 67 10.75 -3.87 -25.29
C TYR A 67 10.57 -2.89 -24.13
N LEU A 68 11.50 -2.87 -23.16
CA LEU A 68 11.47 -1.95 -22.01
C LEU A 68 11.63 -0.48 -22.43
N ILE A 69 12.55 -0.19 -23.35
CA ILE A 69 12.73 1.16 -23.91
C ILE A 69 11.49 1.57 -24.69
N LEU A 70 10.94 0.68 -25.52
CA LEU A 70 9.70 0.97 -26.23
C LEU A 70 8.58 1.25 -25.23
N LYS A 71 8.39 0.38 -24.23
CA LYS A 71 7.37 0.55 -23.18
C LYS A 71 7.54 1.86 -22.41
N SER A 72 8.77 2.28 -22.08
CA SER A 72 9.03 3.53 -21.35
C SER A 72 8.67 4.79 -22.15
N TRP A 73 8.52 4.69 -23.48
CA TRP A 73 8.04 5.80 -24.30
C TRP A 73 6.53 6.00 -24.15
N TRP A 74 5.77 4.91 -24.02
CA TRP A 74 4.30 4.90 -23.97
C TRP A 74 3.72 4.96 -22.54
N THR A 75 4.56 4.78 -21.51
CA THR A 75 4.15 4.89 -20.10
C THR A 75 4.76 6.12 -19.45
N THR A 76 4.01 6.81 -18.59
CA THR A 76 4.54 7.87 -17.72
C THR A 76 5.61 7.35 -16.76
N ASN A 77 5.46 6.10 -16.30
CA ASN A 77 6.44 5.36 -15.52
C ASN A 77 6.37 3.86 -15.88
N TYR A 78 7.49 3.29 -16.34
CA TYR A 78 7.55 1.89 -16.80
C TYR A 78 7.52 0.88 -15.64
N VAL A 79 7.80 1.32 -14.42
CA VAL A 79 7.81 0.54 -13.17
C VAL A 79 6.41 0.46 -12.57
N SER A 80 5.64 1.55 -12.59
CA SER A 80 4.31 1.61 -11.95
C SER A 80 3.32 0.56 -12.44
N THR A 81 3.39 0.20 -13.74
CA THR A 81 2.53 -0.86 -14.30
C THR A 81 2.94 -2.27 -13.87
N LEU A 82 4.22 -2.48 -13.54
CA LEU A 82 4.73 -3.78 -13.09
C LEU A 82 4.51 -3.96 -11.59
N SER A 83 4.75 -2.92 -10.80
CA SER A 83 4.53 -2.92 -9.35
C SER A 83 3.07 -3.16 -9.00
N PHE A 84 2.14 -2.48 -9.69
CA PHE A 84 0.70 -2.66 -9.43
C PHE A 84 0.22 -4.08 -9.78
N SER A 85 0.73 -4.68 -10.86
CA SER A 85 0.37 -6.05 -11.25
C SER A 85 1.01 -7.13 -10.37
N SER A 86 2.14 -6.83 -9.71
CA SER A 86 2.79 -7.75 -8.77
C SER A 86 2.25 -7.60 -7.34
N ALA A 87 1.74 -6.42 -6.97
CA ALA A 87 1.15 -6.14 -5.67
C ALA A 87 -0.36 -6.45 -5.61
N GLY A 88 -1.07 -6.22 -6.71
CA GLY A 88 -2.50 -6.52 -6.87
C GLY A 88 -2.72 -7.70 -7.81
N GLY A 89 -3.19 -8.82 -7.27
CA GLY A 89 -3.85 -9.84 -8.09
C GLY A 89 -5.02 -9.18 -8.84
N GLY A 90 -5.02 -9.27 -10.16
CA GLY A 90 -5.87 -8.48 -11.05
C GLY A 90 -7.36 -8.47 -10.70
N GLY A 91 -7.92 -7.26 -10.57
CA GLY A 91 -9.35 -6.99 -10.45
C GLY A 91 -9.69 -5.64 -11.07
N ASP A 92 -10.60 -5.65 -12.06
CA ASP A 92 -11.08 -4.51 -12.84
C ASP A 92 -11.96 -3.56 -11.99
N HIS A 93 -11.52 -2.33 -11.77
CA HIS A 93 -12.32 -1.27 -11.13
C HIS A 93 -12.97 -0.38 -12.19
N ARG A 94 -14.26 -0.63 -12.50
CA ARG A 94 -15.10 0.33 -13.23
C ARG A 94 -15.79 1.29 -12.27
N HIS A 95 -15.50 2.57 -12.50
CA HIS A 95 -15.93 3.76 -11.78
C HIS A 95 -17.36 4.17 -12.18
N VAL A 96 -18.27 4.32 -11.21
CA VAL A 96 -19.55 5.05 -11.42
C VAL A 96 -19.91 5.83 -10.14
N SER A 97 -20.13 7.14 -10.29
CA SER A 97 -20.56 8.09 -9.25
C SER A 97 -22.10 8.31 -9.27
N PRO A 98 -22.71 8.89 -8.20
CA PRO A 98 -24.05 8.48 -7.69
C PRO A 98 -25.17 9.55 -7.84
N PRO A 99 -26.34 9.32 -7.21
CA PRO A 99 -26.94 10.38 -6.39
C PRO A 99 -27.31 9.96 -4.95
N TYR A 100 -27.45 10.99 -4.12
CA TYR A 100 -27.55 11.07 -2.66
C TYR A 100 -28.78 10.41 -2.01
N GLY A 101 -28.69 10.05 -0.72
CA GLY A 101 -29.86 9.84 0.13
C GLY A 101 -29.65 9.19 1.51
N HIS A 102 -29.69 10.03 2.55
CA HIS A 102 -30.12 9.79 3.94
C HIS A 102 -29.24 9.09 4.98
N ARG A 103 -29.18 9.79 6.12
CA ARG A 103 -28.56 9.46 7.42
C ARG A 103 -29.15 8.17 8.00
N GLY A 104 -28.27 7.28 8.43
CA GLY A 104 -28.55 6.21 9.38
C GLY A 104 -27.25 5.87 10.12
N ARG A 105 -27.30 5.78 11.45
CA ARG A 105 -26.21 5.20 12.23
C ARG A 105 -26.09 3.73 11.82
N TYR A 106 -24.96 3.34 11.25
CA TYR A 106 -24.65 1.94 10.99
C TYR A 106 -23.63 1.48 12.03
N THR A 107 -24.10 0.83 13.07
CA THR A 107 -23.31 -0.18 13.77
C THR A 107 -23.13 -1.33 12.78
N THR A 108 -21.94 -1.41 12.18
CA THR A 108 -21.62 -2.51 11.27
C THR A 108 -21.62 -3.81 12.06
N VAL A 109 -22.61 -4.65 11.81
CA VAL A 109 -22.56 -6.07 12.13
C VAL A 109 -21.44 -6.65 11.26
N VAL A 110 -20.26 -6.77 11.85
CA VAL A 110 -19.17 -7.60 11.30
C VAL A 110 -19.74 -9.01 11.21
N PRO A 111 -19.70 -9.69 10.04
CA PRO A 111 -20.11 -11.10 9.99
C PRO A 111 -19.23 -11.90 10.97
N PRO A 112 -19.76 -12.98 11.56
CA PRO A 112 -18.99 -13.81 12.46
C PRO A 112 -17.96 -14.59 11.63
N PHE A 113 -16.82 -13.99 11.36
CA PHE A 113 -15.60 -14.74 11.16
C PHE A 113 -14.95 -14.94 12.53
N SER A 114 -15.69 -15.61 13.41
CA SER A 114 -15.07 -16.41 14.45
C SER A 114 -14.35 -17.55 13.74
N SER A 115 -13.03 -17.57 13.93
CA SER A 115 -12.20 -18.77 13.94
C SER A 115 -12.26 -19.65 12.69
N THR A 116 -11.22 -19.57 11.85
CA THR A 116 -10.57 -20.83 11.48
C THR A 116 -10.24 -21.53 12.80
N SER A 117 -10.47 -22.84 12.90
CA SER A 117 -10.41 -23.63 14.14
C SER A 117 -9.08 -23.57 14.92
N ASN A 118 -8.12 -22.78 14.47
CA ASN A 118 -6.75 -22.73 14.97
C ASN A 118 -6.27 -21.33 15.40
N GLY A 119 -7.16 -20.34 15.57
CA GLY A 119 -6.76 -19.06 16.17
C GLY A 119 -5.64 -18.31 15.41
N ASP A 120 -5.56 -18.50 14.09
CA ASP A 120 -4.51 -17.90 13.27
C ASP A 120 -4.71 -16.36 13.21
N PRO A 121 -3.75 -15.56 13.69
CA PRO A 121 -3.84 -14.09 13.72
C PRO A 121 -3.53 -13.45 12.35
N ASN A 122 -3.63 -14.21 11.25
CA ASN A 122 -3.24 -13.73 9.92
C ASN A 122 -4.47 -13.41 9.07
N PRO A 123 -4.45 -12.31 8.29
CA PRO A 123 -5.48 -12.02 7.30
C PRO A 123 -5.68 -13.19 6.33
N SER A 124 -6.94 -13.45 5.95
CA SER A 124 -7.25 -14.56 5.04
C SER A 124 -6.57 -14.37 3.68
N PRO A 125 -6.10 -15.44 3.02
CA PRO A 125 -5.56 -15.35 1.65
C PRO A 125 -6.57 -14.72 0.67
N ARG A 126 -6.07 -14.04 -0.37
CA ARG A 126 -6.90 -13.25 -1.31
C ARG A 126 -7.99 -14.07 -2.03
N VAL A 127 -7.73 -15.34 -2.34
CA VAL A 127 -8.67 -16.22 -3.07
C VAL A 127 -9.89 -16.60 -2.22
N PRO A 128 -9.74 -17.17 -1.00
CA PRO A 128 -10.86 -17.36 -0.07
C PRO A 128 -11.66 -16.08 0.22
N TRP A 129 -10.98 -14.93 0.34
CA TRP A 129 -11.66 -13.65 0.54
C TRP A 129 -12.53 -13.26 -0.66
N ALA A 130 -12.02 -13.37 -1.89
CA ALA A 130 -12.80 -13.10 -3.10
C ALA A 130 -14.04 -14.00 -3.22
N GLU A 131 -13.90 -15.30 -2.90
CA GLU A 131 -15.01 -16.26 -2.90
C GLU A 131 -16.05 -15.92 -1.83
N ALA A 132 -15.61 -15.62 -0.60
CA ALA A 132 -16.50 -15.19 0.49
C ALA A 132 -17.23 -13.89 0.11
N ARG A 133 -16.53 -12.94 -0.51
CA ARG A 133 -17.10 -11.67 -0.95
C ARG A 133 -18.18 -11.86 -2.01
N ALA A 134 -17.92 -12.70 -3.02
CA ALA A 134 -18.91 -13.07 -4.03
C ALA A 134 -20.12 -13.79 -3.43
N ARG A 135 -19.90 -14.68 -2.46
CA ARG A 135 -20.95 -15.49 -1.84
C ARG A 135 -21.84 -14.70 -0.89
N PHE A 136 -21.25 -13.86 -0.04
CA PHE A 136 -21.96 -13.25 1.11
C PHE A 136 -22.28 -11.77 0.92
N PHE A 137 -21.64 -11.08 -0.03
CA PHE A 137 -21.78 -9.64 -0.22
C PHE A 137 -22.25 -9.25 -1.64
N SER A 138 -22.67 -10.21 -2.45
CA SER A 138 -23.16 -9.92 -3.81
C SER A 138 -24.57 -9.32 -3.84
N HIS A 139 -25.39 -9.52 -2.81
CA HIS A 139 -26.80 -9.12 -2.79
C HIS A 139 -27.29 -8.62 -1.42
N GLY A 140 -28.45 -7.97 -1.41
CA GLY A 140 -29.15 -7.57 -0.20
C GLY A 140 -28.43 -6.52 0.64
N LYS A 141 -28.67 -6.57 1.96
CA LYS A 141 -28.12 -5.60 2.92
C LYS A 141 -26.60 -5.64 2.98
N ASN A 142 -26.00 -6.82 2.89
CA ASN A 142 -24.55 -6.98 2.94
C ASN A 142 -23.85 -6.29 1.76
N LYS A 143 -24.44 -6.34 0.56
CA LYS A 143 -23.93 -5.59 -0.60
C LYS A 143 -23.94 -4.09 -0.35
N ALA A 144 -25.04 -3.56 0.18
CA ALA A 144 -25.16 -2.14 0.48
C ALA A 144 -24.19 -1.70 1.59
N SER A 145 -24.02 -2.53 2.62
CA SER A 145 -23.03 -2.30 3.69
C SER A 145 -21.60 -2.30 3.16
N LEU A 146 -21.25 -3.25 2.29
CA LEU A 146 -19.92 -3.31 1.67
C LEU A 146 -19.68 -2.10 0.78
N ASP A 147 -20.65 -1.70 -0.05
CA ASP A 147 -20.55 -0.50 -0.89
C ASP A 147 -20.29 0.76 -0.04
N ALA A 148 -20.96 0.90 1.11
CA ALA A 148 -20.73 2.00 2.02
C ALA A 148 -19.30 2.02 2.59
N ILE A 149 -18.76 0.87 2.98
CA ILE A 149 -17.38 0.74 3.49
C ILE A 149 -16.36 1.08 2.39
N GLU A 150 -16.57 0.58 1.18
CA GLU A 150 -15.66 0.81 0.05
C GLU A 150 -15.64 2.26 -0.42
N ARG A 151 -16.80 2.94 -0.35
CA ARG A 151 -16.94 4.34 -0.76
C ARG A 151 -16.58 5.35 0.32
N ALA A 152 -16.44 4.93 1.58
CA ALA A 152 -15.95 5.80 2.64
C ALA A 152 -14.58 6.42 2.27
N ALA A 153 -14.23 7.59 2.81
CA ALA A 153 -12.92 8.19 2.53
C ALA A 153 -11.77 7.37 3.14
N PHE A 154 -11.96 6.91 4.38
CA PHE A 154 -11.02 6.08 5.14
C PHE A 154 -11.81 5.24 6.17
N PHE A 155 -11.15 4.32 6.84
CA PHE A 155 -11.73 3.55 7.93
C PHE A 155 -11.22 4.08 9.28
N LEU A 156 -12.09 4.20 10.27
CA LEU A 156 -11.73 4.65 11.62
C LEU A 156 -11.95 3.50 12.60
N THR A 157 -10.88 3.07 13.27
CA THR A 157 -10.93 2.09 14.36
C THR A 157 -10.80 2.83 15.68
N LEU A 158 -11.77 2.66 16.57
CA LEU A 158 -11.71 3.10 17.96
C LEU A 158 -11.33 1.89 18.81
N ASP A 159 -10.12 1.91 19.34
CA ASP A 159 -9.54 0.80 20.11
C ASP A 159 -9.67 1.08 21.61
N GLU A 160 -10.10 0.08 22.37
CA GLU A 160 -10.29 0.17 23.83
C GLU A 160 -8.99 -0.06 24.59
N GLU A 161 -7.96 -0.61 23.92
CA GLU A 161 -6.64 -0.79 24.50
C GLU A 161 -5.88 0.54 24.59
N GLU A 162 -4.93 0.61 25.53
CA GLU A 162 -4.03 1.74 25.68
C GLU A 162 -2.66 1.34 25.15
N HIS A 163 -2.21 2.03 24.10
CA HIS A 163 -0.90 1.82 23.49
C HIS A 163 -0.15 3.14 23.36
N GLY A 164 1.18 3.08 23.21
CA GLY A 164 2.03 4.25 23.02
C GLY A 164 3.32 4.18 23.82
N TYR A 165 4.14 5.22 23.68
CA TYR A 165 5.38 5.33 24.45
C TYR A 165 5.08 5.63 25.91
N VAL A 166 5.55 4.74 26.79
CA VAL A 166 5.48 4.91 28.25
C VAL A 166 6.92 4.87 28.79
N PRO A 167 7.41 5.96 29.41
CA PRO A 167 8.76 5.99 29.98
C PRO A 167 8.98 4.87 31.01
N GLY A 168 10.08 4.13 30.88
CA GLY A 168 10.43 3.07 31.82
C GLY A 168 9.71 1.73 31.59
N GLN A 169 8.80 1.64 30.61
CA GLN A 169 8.16 0.38 30.23
C GLN A 169 8.81 -0.19 28.97
N GLU A 170 9.58 -1.26 29.13
CA GLU A 170 10.18 -1.98 28.00
C GLU A 170 9.09 -2.64 27.14
N GLY A 171 9.27 -2.64 25.82
CA GLY A 171 8.34 -3.27 24.87
C GLY A 171 7.02 -2.52 24.61
N CYS A 172 6.79 -1.34 25.23
CA CYS A 172 5.58 -0.54 24.97
C CYS A 172 5.45 -0.13 23.49
N MET A 173 6.57 0.19 22.84
CA MET A 173 6.61 0.52 21.41
C MET A 173 6.42 -0.71 20.52
N ASP A 174 6.89 -1.88 20.94
CA ASP A 174 6.70 -3.12 20.18
C ASP A 174 5.25 -3.57 20.22
N ALA A 175 4.61 -3.48 21.39
CA ALA A 175 3.18 -3.72 21.56
C ALA A 175 2.38 -2.75 20.71
N TYR A 176 2.77 -1.47 20.71
CA TYR A 176 2.14 -0.44 19.91
C TYR A 176 2.27 -0.71 18.40
N ALA A 177 3.48 -1.04 17.92
CA ALA A 177 3.74 -1.37 16.53
C ALA A 177 2.96 -2.63 16.07
N LYS A 178 2.90 -3.68 16.91
CA LYS A 178 2.10 -4.89 16.64
C LYS A 178 0.62 -4.58 16.54
N SER A 179 0.11 -3.76 17.47
CA SER A 179 -1.28 -3.30 17.42
C SER A 179 -1.57 -2.60 16.10
N LEU A 180 -0.73 -1.65 15.66
CA LEU A 180 -0.92 -0.96 14.38
C LEU A 180 -0.77 -1.85 13.14
N LEU A 181 0.07 -2.89 13.22
CA LEU A 181 0.30 -3.79 12.11
C LEU A 181 -0.90 -4.71 11.85
N HIS A 182 -1.46 -5.33 12.89
CA HIS A 182 -2.50 -6.36 12.74
C HIS A 182 -3.71 -6.22 13.69
N GLY A 183 -3.57 -5.53 14.83
CA GLY A 183 -4.61 -5.46 15.88
C GLY A 183 -5.16 -6.83 16.22
N ARG A 184 -6.50 -6.94 16.30
CA ARG A 184 -7.19 -8.19 16.64
C ARG A 184 -7.73 -8.92 15.41
N CYS A 185 -7.40 -8.47 14.20
CA CYS A 185 -7.79 -9.06 12.91
C CYS A 185 -9.30 -9.07 12.58
N TYR A 186 -10.14 -8.50 13.44
CA TYR A 186 -11.57 -8.26 13.18
C TYR A 186 -11.99 -6.79 13.38
N ASP A 187 -11.07 -5.95 13.87
CA ASP A 187 -11.27 -4.54 14.19
C ASP A 187 -10.64 -3.59 13.17
N ARG A 188 -10.06 -4.15 12.10
CA ARG A 188 -9.40 -3.41 11.01
C ARG A 188 -9.95 -3.83 9.66
N TRP A 189 -10.11 -2.86 8.77
CA TRP A 189 -10.46 -3.11 7.38
C TRP A 189 -9.24 -2.92 6.46
N PHE A 190 -8.45 -3.98 6.30
CA PHE A 190 -7.17 -3.94 5.59
C PHE A 190 -7.29 -3.69 4.07
N ASP A 191 -8.47 -3.90 3.49
CA ASP A 191 -8.75 -3.57 2.09
C ASP A 191 -8.98 -2.06 1.86
N LYS A 192 -8.98 -1.24 2.92
CA LYS A 192 -9.11 0.21 2.79
C LYS A 192 -7.74 0.83 2.50
N SER A 193 -7.70 1.90 1.69
CA SER A 193 -6.47 2.65 1.41
C SER A 193 -5.68 2.95 2.68
N PHE A 194 -6.34 3.50 3.70
CA PHE A 194 -5.78 3.56 5.04
C PHE A 194 -6.87 3.49 6.11
N THR A 195 -6.47 3.04 7.29
CA THR A 195 -7.24 2.99 8.53
C THR A 195 -6.57 3.88 9.57
N LEU A 196 -7.31 4.83 10.12
CA LEU A 196 -6.90 5.63 11.28
C LEU A 196 -7.33 4.91 12.55
N VAL A 197 -6.43 4.83 13.53
CA VAL A 197 -6.62 4.10 14.78
C VAL A 197 -6.55 5.10 15.92
N VAL A 198 -7.58 5.17 16.75
CA VAL A 198 -7.64 6.01 17.95
C VAL A 198 -7.72 5.09 19.15
N TYR A 199 -6.71 5.14 20.01
CA TYR A 199 -6.67 4.37 21.25
C TYR A 199 -7.40 5.11 22.38
N LYS A 200 -7.79 4.37 23.42
CA LYS A 200 -8.52 4.90 24.58
C LYS A 200 -7.81 6.07 25.27
N ASN A 201 -6.48 6.05 25.29
CA ASN A 201 -5.63 7.12 25.86
C ASN A 201 -5.45 8.33 24.91
N GLY A 202 -6.20 8.39 23.80
CA GLY A 202 -6.13 9.44 22.80
C GLY A 202 -4.94 9.34 21.84
N LYS A 203 -4.09 8.30 21.97
CA LYS A 203 -3.01 8.07 21.00
C LYS A 203 -3.59 7.68 19.65
N LEU A 204 -2.90 8.13 18.61
CA LEU A 204 -3.29 7.91 17.23
C LEU A 204 -2.23 7.07 16.53
N GLY A 205 -2.67 6.17 15.65
CA GLY A 205 -1.80 5.52 14.69
C GLY A 205 -2.51 5.21 13.39
N GLY A 206 -1.76 4.69 12.41
CA GLY A 206 -2.26 4.42 11.06
C GLY A 206 -1.87 3.04 10.56
N ASN A 207 -2.75 2.44 9.77
CA ASN A 207 -2.48 1.27 8.95
C ASN A 207 -2.80 1.62 7.50
N ALA A 208 -1.94 1.25 6.55
CA ALA A 208 -2.11 1.59 5.14
C ALA A 208 -1.90 0.36 4.25
N GLU A 209 -2.77 0.21 3.27
CA GLU A 209 -2.65 -0.83 2.24
C GLU A 209 -1.53 -0.44 1.26
N HIS A 210 -0.64 -1.37 0.92
CA HIS A 210 0.60 -1.03 0.20
C HIS A 210 0.44 -1.03 -1.33
N SER A 211 -0.63 -1.62 -1.89
CA SER A 211 -0.78 -1.75 -3.35
C SER A 211 -1.12 -0.42 -4.04
N TRP A 212 -1.75 0.53 -3.32
CA TRP A 212 -2.18 1.82 -3.91
C TRP A 212 -1.17 2.96 -3.77
N ALA A 213 -0.26 2.91 -2.79
CA ALA A 213 0.67 4.01 -2.51
C ALA A 213 1.96 3.55 -1.83
N ASP A 214 3.04 4.25 -2.13
CA ASP A 214 4.29 4.14 -1.40
C ASP A 214 4.25 4.98 -0.10
N ALA A 215 5.12 4.63 0.85
CA ALA A 215 5.20 5.24 2.18
C ALA A 215 5.20 6.80 2.22
N PRO A 216 5.81 7.55 1.28
CA PRO A 216 5.79 9.02 1.34
C PRO A 216 4.39 9.64 1.34
N ILE A 217 3.40 8.99 0.70
CA ILE A 217 2.01 9.49 0.66
C ILE A 217 1.40 9.46 2.07
N ILE A 218 1.64 8.38 2.82
CA ILE A 218 1.18 8.23 4.19
C ILE A 218 1.97 9.13 5.14
N GLY A 219 3.28 9.26 4.93
CA GLY A 219 4.13 10.16 5.72
C GLY A 219 3.63 11.61 5.65
N HIS A 220 3.32 12.09 4.44
CA HIS A 220 2.82 13.46 4.28
C HIS A 220 1.42 13.68 4.89
N LEU A 221 0.54 12.67 4.82
CA LEU A 221 -0.76 12.70 5.50
C LEU A 221 -0.58 12.81 7.02
N TRP A 222 0.39 12.07 7.58
CA TRP A 222 0.69 12.07 9.01
C TRP A 222 1.24 13.42 9.49
N GLU A 223 2.17 14.01 8.74
CA GLU A 223 2.75 15.33 9.03
C GLU A 223 1.66 16.42 9.08
N LEU A 224 0.77 16.45 8.08
CA LEU A 224 -0.34 17.40 8.04
C LEU A 224 -1.36 17.20 9.15
N GLY A 225 -1.51 15.98 9.67
CA GLY A 225 -2.40 15.68 10.80
C GLY A 225 -1.78 16.01 12.17
N GLY A 226 -0.46 15.80 12.32
CA GLY A 226 0.28 16.07 13.55
C GLY A 226 0.31 17.56 13.93
N GLU A 227 0.39 18.45 12.94
CA GLU A 227 0.36 19.91 13.17
C GLU A 227 -0.96 20.43 13.81
N TRP A 228 -2.05 19.64 13.77
CA TRP A 228 -3.32 19.98 14.42
C TRP A 228 -3.36 19.58 15.89
N GLY A 229 -2.50 18.65 16.31
CA GLY A 229 -2.48 18.13 17.69
C GLY A 229 -1.54 18.86 18.64
N GLU A 230 -0.63 19.70 18.15
CA GLU A 230 0.31 20.49 18.97
C GLU A 230 -0.11 21.94 19.20
N LYS A 231 -1.25 22.38 18.66
CA LYS A 231 -1.73 23.77 18.76
C LYS A 231 -2.81 24.02 19.82
N GLU A 232 -3.10 23.07 20.70
CA GLU A 232 -3.98 23.27 21.87
C GLU A 232 -3.26 22.98 23.19
#